data_AF-I4GQJ6-F1
#
_entry.id   AF-I4GQJ6-F1
#
_cell.length_a   1.000
_cell.length_b   1.000
_cell.length_c   1.000
_cell.angle_alpha   90.00
_cell.angle_beta   90.00
_cell.angle_gamma   90.00
#
_symmetry.space_group_name_H-M   'P 1'
#
loop_
_entity.id
_entity.type
_entity.pdbx_description
1 polymer ?
#
loop_
_entity_poly.entity_id
_entity_poly.type
_entity_poly.pdbx_seq_one_letter_code
_entity_poly.pdbx_strand_id
1 'polypeptide(L)'
;MTVTLLAPPAEIIHLSGISWKTYETLLEEMSDRRLRLTYNPGNLEIMAPSTGHEFSKTLIGRFVETLAEESTVPIYPLGSTTFKRPQLSGAEPDECFYIDNIEAVRGKSDWTYMKTLHRI
;
A
#
# COMPACT_ATOMS: atom_id res chain seq x y z
N MET A 1 6.31 -32.71 -8.95
CA MET A 1 6.96 -31.62 -9.71
C MET A 1 6.75 -30.34 -8.93
N THR A 2 7.78 -29.82 -8.27
CA THR A 2 7.73 -28.56 -7.52
C THR A 2 8.12 -27.44 -8.46
N VAL A 3 7.15 -26.65 -8.90
CA VAL A 3 7.41 -25.41 -9.64
C VAL A 3 7.75 -24.34 -8.60
N THR A 4 9.04 -24.10 -8.38
CA THR A 4 9.49 -22.96 -7.57
C THR A 4 9.47 -21.71 -8.46
N LEU A 5 8.39 -20.95 -8.43
CA LEU A 5 8.31 -19.61 -9.03
C LEU A 5 9.07 -18.61 -8.15
N LEU A 6 10.40 -18.64 -8.19
CA LEU A 6 11.19 -17.53 -7.64
C LEU A 6 11.24 -16.44 -8.70
N ALA A 7 10.20 -15.59 -8.73
CA ALA A 7 10.40 -14.24 -9.23
C ALA A 7 11.60 -13.65 -8.46
N PRO A 8 12.46 -12.84 -9.12
CA PRO A 8 13.56 -12.20 -8.42
C PRO A 8 13.01 -11.48 -7.20
N PRO A 9 13.64 -11.64 -6.01
CA PRO A 9 13.17 -11.00 -4.80
C PRO A 9 13.08 -9.50 -5.06
N ALA A 10 12.03 -8.86 -4.55
CA ALA A 10 11.97 -7.42 -4.55
C ALA A 10 13.26 -6.88 -3.93
N GLU A 11 13.89 -5.90 -4.57
CA GLU A 11 15.03 -5.22 -3.98
C GLU A 11 14.48 -4.31 -2.89
N ILE A 12 14.75 -4.68 -1.64
CA ILE A 12 14.29 -3.99 -0.44
C ILE A 12 15.50 -3.39 0.27
N ILE A 13 15.42 -2.09 0.53
CA ILE A 13 16.42 -1.33 1.29
C ILE A 13 15.81 -0.96 2.63
N HIS A 14 16.52 -1.28 3.71
CA HIS A 14 16.14 -0.89 5.07
C HIS A 14 17.10 0.17 5.61
N LEU A 15 16.53 1.27 6.11
CA LEU A 15 17.26 2.38 6.73
C LEU A 15 16.73 2.59 8.16
N SER A 16 17.63 2.67 9.13
CA SER A 16 17.31 2.96 10.53
C SER A 16 17.73 4.38 10.91
N GLY A 17 17.18 4.91 12.01
CA GLY A 17 17.41 6.28 12.47
C GLY A 17 16.70 7.36 11.64
N ILE A 18 15.71 6.99 10.82
CA ILE A 18 15.02 7.92 9.93
C ILE A 18 13.91 8.66 10.69
N SER A 19 13.97 9.99 10.69
CA SER A 19 12.94 10.83 11.29
C SER A 19 11.66 10.84 10.44
N TRP A 20 10.51 11.10 11.07
CA TRP A 20 9.24 11.26 10.36
C TRP A 20 9.33 12.35 9.27
N LYS A 21 9.97 13.48 9.57
CA LYS A 21 10.16 14.58 8.61
C LYS A 21 10.97 14.13 7.39
N THR A 22 12.04 13.37 7.62
CA THR A 22 12.86 12.81 6.54
C THR A 22 12.06 11.86 5.66
N TYR A 23 11.23 11.00 6.27
CA TYR A 23 10.31 10.14 5.51
C TYR A 23 9.35 10.95 4.65
N GLU A 24 8.70 11.98 5.18
CA GLU A 24 7.77 12.80 4.40
C GLU A 24 8.46 13.53 3.24
N THR A 25 9.67 14.06 3.44
CA THR A 25 10.46 14.67 2.36
C THR A 25 10.81 13.67 1.28
N LEU A 26 11.30 12.48 1.64
CA LEU A 26 11.63 11.44 0.67
C LEU A 26 10.39 10.96 -0.09
N LEU A 27 9.26 10.82 0.60
CA LEU A 27 7.99 10.44 -0.01
C LEU A 27 7.54 11.44 -1.09
N GLU A 28 7.68 12.73 -0.81
CA GLU A 28 7.35 13.80 -1.76
C GLU A 28 8.33 13.84 -2.94
N GLU A 29 9.64 13.76 -2.68
CA GLU A 29 10.67 13.80 -3.74
C GLU A 29 10.68 12.55 -4.64
N MET A 30 10.17 11.42 -4.14
CA MET A 30 10.16 10.14 -4.85
C MET A 30 8.79 9.76 -5.40
N SER A 31 7.77 10.63 -5.31
CA SER A 31 6.38 10.30 -5.70
C SER A 31 6.22 9.83 -7.16
N ASP A 32 7.07 10.33 -8.06
CA ASP A 32 7.03 10.00 -9.49
C ASP A 32 7.84 8.73 -9.82
N ARG A 33 8.53 8.16 -8.84
CA ARG A 33 9.30 6.91 -9.00
C ARG A 33 8.42 5.73 -8.66
N ARG A 34 8.67 4.60 -9.33
CA ARG A 34 8.04 3.32 -9.02
C ARG A 34 8.71 2.66 -7.79
N LEU A 35 8.74 3.38 -6.68
CA LEU A 35 9.26 2.93 -5.39
C LEU A 35 8.12 2.98 -4.36
N ARG A 36 8.09 1.98 -3.48
CA ARG A 36 7.18 1.93 -2.33
C ARG A 36 7.95 2.28 -1.07
N LEU A 37 7.45 3.23 -0.30
CA LEU A 37 8.06 3.64 0.97
C LEU A 37 7.16 3.26 2.15
N THR A 38 7.70 2.47 3.07
CA THR A 38 7.03 2.08 4.31
C THR A 38 7.82 2.59 5.51
N TYR A 39 7.14 3.32 6.40
CA TYR A 39 7.72 3.90 7.60
C TYR A 39 7.10 3.29 8.86
N ASN A 40 7.96 2.78 9.73
CA ASN A 40 7.68 2.42 11.12
C ASN A 40 8.63 3.28 11.99
N PRO A 41 8.28 3.80 13.16
CA PRO A 41 9.08 4.84 13.83
C PRO A 41 10.58 4.51 13.89
N GLY A 42 11.38 5.37 13.26
CA GLY A 42 12.83 5.22 13.13
C GLY A 42 13.32 4.28 12.02
N ASN A 43 12.43 3.57 11.32
CA ASN A 43 12.74 2.57 10.29
C ASN A 43 12.00 2.88 8.99
N LEU A 44 12.76 3.09 7.92
CA LEU A 44 12.25 3.27 6.57
C LEU A 44 12.62 2.06 5.73
N GLU A 45 11.63 1.50 5.07
CA GLU A 45 11.78 0.49 4.04
C GLU A 45 11.48 1.11 2.68
N ILE A 46 12.34 0.85 1.70
CA ILE A 46 12.17 1.26 0.31
C ILE A 46 12.17 0.01 -0.55
N MET A 47 11.12 -0.20 -1.32
CA MET A 47 10.95 -1.37 -2.16
C MET A 47 10.74 -0.96 -3.62
N ALA A 48 11.40 -1.66 -4.55
CA ALA A 48 11.08 -1.61 -5.96
C ALA A 48 10.20 -2.82 -6.33
N PRO A 49 8.91 -2.64 -6.69
CA PRO A 49 8.05 -3.75 -7.09
C PRO A 49 8.58 -4.45 -8.34
N SER A 50 8.74 -5.78 -8.26
CA SER A 50 9.10 -6.61 -9.42
C SER A 50 7.87 -6.97 -10.25
N THR A 51 8.06 -7.41 -11.49
CA THR A 51 6.95 -7.90 -12.33
C THR A 51 6.20 -9.06 -11.68
N GLY A 52 6.92 -9.95 -10.98
CA GLY A 52 6.29 -11.05 -10.22
C GLY A 52 5.48 -10.54 -9.03
N HIS A 53 5.93 -9.46 -8.40
CA HIS A 53 5.18 -8.80 -7.32
C HIS A 53 3.85 -8.24 -7.82
N GLU A 54 3.85 -7.50 -8.94
CA GLU A 54 2.61 -6.97 -9.52
C GLU A 54 1.64 -8.07 -9.94
N PHE A 55 2.16 -9.17 -10.49
CA PHE A 55 1.33 -10.31 -10.87
C PHE A 55 0.64 -10.90 -9.64
N SER A 56 1.39 -11.22 -8.59
CA SER A 56 0.86 -11.79 -7.35
C SER A 56 -0.15 -10.85 -6.69
N LYS A 57 0.18 -9.57 -6.61
CA LYS A 57 -0.71 -8.50 -6.14
C LYS A 57 -2.04 -8.51 -6.89
N THR A 58 -1.97 -8.45 -8.22
CA THR A 58 -3.17 -8.40 -9.09
C THR A 58 -4.02 -9.65 -8.94
N LEU A 59 -3.38 -10.83 -8.85
CA LEU A 59 -4.08 -12.10 -8.67
C LEU A 59 -4.84 -12.15 -7.35
N ILE A 60 -4.21 -11.71 -6.26
CA ILE A 60 -4.85 -11.64 -4.93
C ILE A 60 -5.98 -10.62 -4.94
N GLY A 61 -5.77 -9.44 -5.53
CA GLY A 61 -6.80 -8.40 -5.63
C GLY A 61 -8.05 -8.92 -6.34
N ARG A 62 -7.88 -9.57 -7.50
CA ARG A 62 -9.00 -10.20 -8.22
C ARG A 62 -9.72 -11.27 -7.40
N PHE A 63 -8.98 -12.09 -6.66
CA PHE A 63 -9.58 -13.10 -5.80
C PHE A 63 -10.48 -12.48 -4.72
N VAL A 64 -10.01 -11.42 -4.05
CA VAL A 64 -10.80 -10.71 -3.03
C VAL A 64 -12.03 -10.05 -3.66
N GLU A 65 -11.88 -9.40 -4.81
CA GLU A 65 -12.99 -8.76 -5.53
C GLU A 65 -14.06 -9.77 -5.93
N THR A 66 -13.67 -10.90 -6.52
CA THR A 66 -14.59 -11.97 -6.89
C THR A 66 -15.30 -12.56 -5.67
N LEU A 67 -14.57 -12.79 -4.57
CA LEU A 67 -15.18 -13.31 -3.35
C LEU A 67 -16.20 -12.34 -2.75
N ALA A 68 -15.91 -11.04 -2.76
CA ALA A 68 -16.81 -10.01 -2.28
C ALA A 68 -18.08 -9.91 -3.14
N GLU A 69 -17.93 -9.98 -4.47
CA GLU A 69 -19.04 -10.02 -5.42
C GLU A 69 -19.96 -11.22 -5.15
N GLU A 70 -19.41 -12.43 -5.11
CA GLU A 70 -20.18 -13.67 -4.86
C GLU A 70 -20.84 -13.67 -3.47
N SER A 71 -20.21 -13.03 -2.49
CA SER A 71 -20.73 -12.93 -1.12
C SER A 71 -21.68 -11.74 -0.92
N THR A 72 -21.93 -10.93 -1.95
CA THR A 72 -22.72 -9.68 -1.87
C THR A 72 -22.19 -8.73 -0.78
N VAL A 73 -20.87 -8.71 -0.57
CA VAL A 73 -20.20 -7.80 0.37
C VAL A 73 -19.75 -6.57 -0.42
N PRO A 74 -20.28 -5.36 -0.10
CA PRO A 74 -19.82 -4.16 -0.78
C PRO A 74 -18.37 -3.87 -0.38
N ILE A 75 -17.53 -3.66 -1.40
CA ILE A 75 -16.14 -3.22 -1.23
C ILE A 75 -15.84 -2.00 -2.09
N TYR A 76 -14.84 -1.21 -1.69
CA TYR A 76 -14.28 -0.15 -2.51
C TYR A 76 -12.76 -0.31 -2.60
N PRO A 77 -12.23 -0.73 -3.76
CA PRO A 77 -10.80 -0.95 -3.95
C PRO A 77 -10.05 0.37 -4.10
N LEU A 78 -8.87 0.44 -3.50
CA LEU A 78 -7.92 1.55 -3.62
C LEU A 78 -6.50 1.00 -3.74
N GLY A 79 -5.97 0.99 -4.96
CA GLY A 79 -4.56 0.71 -5.23
C GLY A 79 -3.72 1.98 -5.18
N SER A 80 -2.47 1.87 -4.71
CA SER A 80 -1.48 2.98 -4.73
C SER A 80 -1.77 4.17 -3.82
N THR A 81 -2.55 3.98 -2.75
CA THR A 81 -2.79 5.02 -1.76
C THR A 81 -1.70 5.00 -0.68
N THR A 82 -1.02 6.12 -0.44
CA THR A 82 -0.13 6.24 0.72
C THR A 82 -0.93 6.61 1.97
N PHE A 83 -0.95 5.71 2.95
CA PHE A 83 -1.57 5.93 4.25
C PHE A 83 -0.55 6.49 5.22
N LYS A 84 -0.83 7.68 5.75
CA LYS A 84 0.02 8.35 6.74
C LYS A 84 -0.70 8.49 8.07
N ARG A 85 -0.05 8.01 9.13
CA ARG A 85 -0.39 8.30 10.53
C ARG A 85 0.79 9.03 11.13
N PRO A 86 0.73 10.38 11.20
CA PRO A 86 1.82 11.18 11.72
C PRO A 86 2.41 10.60 13.01
N GLN A 87 3.74 10.45 13.03
CA GLN A 87 4.52 9.93 14.16
C GLN A 87 4.23 8.47 14.58
N LEU A 88 3.32 7.77 13.88
CA LEU A 88 3.00 6.36 14.14
C LEU A 88 3.46 5.44 13.01
N SER A 89 3.10 5.73 11.75
CA SER A 89 3.49 4.91 10.60
C SER A 89 3.13 5.57 9.26
N GLY A 90 3.80 5.14 8.20
CA GLY A 90 3.44 5.43 6.82
C GLY A 90 3.49 4.13 6.02
N ALA A 91 2.52 3.87 5.16
CA ALA A 91 2.51 2.63 4.37
C ALA A 91 1.83 2.84 3.01
N GLU A 92 2.33 2.13 2.01
CA GLU A 92 1.74 2.04 0.68
C GLU A 92 1.32 0.59 0.42
N PRO A 93 0.08 0.19 0.75
CA PRO A 93 -0.39 -1.15 0.47
C PRO A 93 -0.43 -1.40 -1.04
N ASP A 94 -0.18 -2.65 -1.37
CA ASP A 94 -0.32 -3.16 -2.72
C ASP A 94 -1.78 -3.09 -3.17
N GLU A 95 -2.68 -3.76 -2.44
CA GLU A 95 -4.13 -3.67 -2.59
C GLU A 95 -4.76 -3.27 -1.26
N CYS A 96 -5.80 -2.42 -1.32
CA CYS A 96 -6.57 -2.02 -0.15
C CYS A 96 -8.06 -1.99 -0.50
N PHE A 97 -8.90 -2.47 0.43
CA PHE A 97 -10.35 -2.55 0.23
C PHE A 97 -11.06 -1.98 1.46
N TYR A 98 -11.97 -1.03 1.22
CA TYR A 98 -12.88 -0.55 2.26
C TYR A 98 -14.18 -1.37 2.25
N ILE A 99 -14.64 -1.80 3.42
CA ILE A 99 -15.91 -2.56 3.60
C ILE A 99 -16.96 -1.66 4.28
N ASP A 100 -16.74 -1.25 5.53
CA ASP A 100 -17.76 -0.55 6.34
C ASP A 100 -17.75 0.99 6.22
N ASN A 101 -16.74 1.60 5.58
CA ASN A 101 -16.55 3.07 5.51
C ASN A 101 -16.38 3.59 4.08
N ILE A 102 -17.04 2.95 3.11
CA ILE A 102 -16.87 3.26 1.68
C ILE A 102 -17.24 4.72 1.36
N GLU A 103 -18.35 5.24 1.90
CA GLU A 103 -18.80 6.60 1.61
C GLU A 103 -17.83 7.68 2.11
N ALA A 104 -16.99 7.34 3.08
CA ALA A 104 -15.98 8.27 3.58
C ALA A 104 -14.77 8.42 2.64
N VAL A 105 -14.59 7.51 1.68
CA VAL A 105 -13.50 7.53 0.69
C VAL A 105 -13.97 7.66 -0.76
N ARG A 106 -15.21 7.27 -1.06
CA ARG A 106 -15.79 7.32 -2.40
C ARG A 106 -15.76 8.75 -2.96
N GLY A 107 -15.25 8.90 -4.18
CA GLY A 107 -15.22 10.19 -4.89
C GLY A 107 -14.21 11.22 -4.36
N LYS A 108 -13.37 10.87 -3.38
CA LYS A 108 -12.28 11.74 -2.93
C LYS A 108 -11.03 11.48 -3.77
N SER A 109 -10.60 12.49 -4.51
CA SER A 109 -9.37 12.47 -5.31
C SER A 109 -8.14 12.94 -4.54
N ASP A 110 -8.34 13.61 -3.40
CA ASP A 110 -7.26 14.19 -2.60
C ASP A 110 -6.83 13.27 -1.45
N TRP A 111 -5.56 12.87 -1.50
CA TRP A 111 -4.85 12.01 -0.53
C TRP A 111 -4.89 12.53 0.91
N THR A 112 -5.08 13.84 1.08
CA THR A 112 -5.10 14.51 2.38
C THR A 112 -6.24 14.05 3.28
N TYR A 113 -7.35 13.56 2.72
CA TYR A 113 -8.55 13.18 3.48
C TYR A 113 -8.55 11.75 4.03
N MET A 114 -7.59 10.91 3.62
CA MET A 114 -7.51 9.53 4.10
C MET A 114 -6.77 9.40 5.44
N LYS A 115 -6.36 10.54 6.03
CA LYS A 115 -5.65 10.65 7.31
C LYS A 115 -6.50 10.32 8.55
N THR A 116 -7.83 10.23 8.43
CA THR A 116 -8.72 10.27 9.62
C THR A 116 -9.73 9.13 9.73
N LEU A 117 -9.70 8.12 8.85
CA LEU A 117 -10.66 7.02 8.94
C LEU A 117 -10.05 5.85 9.73
N HIS A 118 -10.60 5.64 10.92
CA HIS A 118 -10.34 4.47 11.74
C HIS A 118 -10.81 3.20 11.01
N ARG A 119 -9.82 2.51 10.46
CA ARG A 119 -9.49 1.07 10.57
C ARG A 119 -10.64 0.05 10.42
N ILE A 120 -10.46 -0.85 9.46
CA ILE A 120 -9.95 -2.20 9.76
C ILE A 120 -8.55 -2.29 9.14
#